data_AF-I5C648-F1
#
_entry.id   AF-I5C648-F1
#
_cell.length_a   1.000
_cell.length_b   1.000
_cell.length_c   1.000
_cell.angle_alpha   90.00
_cell.angle_beta   90.00
_cell.angle_gamma   90.00
#
_symmetry.space_group_name_H-M   'P 1'
#
loop_
_entity.id
_entity.type
_entity.pdbx_description
1 polymer ?
#
loop_
_entity_poly.entity_id
_entity_poly.type
_entity_poly.pdbx_seq_one_letter_code
_entity_poly.pdbx_strand_id
1 'polypeptide(L)'
;MRRDPDSVIDGLLVVDRAENLAAVDQREERYRRVSLTPSDLELSAETRHAGCSLYVYEASADQASVRLEIIQSYLDAVLQGFLREYGRAGVERFVRETEGFDATVIADRKTPGYPRAVRLEADEEAYFDALIMQKFSYFAPFVR
;
A
#
# COMPACT_ATOMS: atom_id res chain seq x y z
N MET A 1 -9.94 -7.21 -4.82
CA MET A 1 -10.23 -5.77 -4.80
C MET A 1 -11.64 -5.53 -5.34
N ARG A 2 -12.44 -4.66 -4.71
CA ARG A 2 -13.73 -4.18 -5.23
C ARG A 2 -13.51 -2.78 -5.81
N ARG A 3 -13.95 -2.52 -7.04
CA ARG A 3 -13.96 -1.15 -7.58
C ARG A 3 -15.18 -0.42 -7.03
N ASP A 4 -14.95 0.79 -6.53
CA ASP A 4 -15.97 1.67 -6.00
C ASP A 4 -15.78 3.06 -6.61
N PRO A 5 -16.70 3.56 -7.45
CA PRO A 5 -16.53 4.82 -8.16
C PRO A 5 -16.55 6.04 -7.23
N ASP A 6 -17.08 5.90 -6.02
CA ASP A 6 -17.15 6.99 -5.03
C ASP A 6 -15.95 7.00 -4.07
N SER A 7 -15.02 6.04 -4.23
CA SER A 7 -13.82 5.92 -3.39
C SER A 7 -12.57 6.37 -4.13
N VAL A 8 -11.70 7.07 -3.42
CA VAL A 8 -10.39 7.50 -3.90
C VAL A 8 -9.30 7.05 -2.92
N ILE A 9 -8.07 6.93 -3.41
CA ILE A 9 -6.91 6.64 -2.58
C ILE A 9 -5.73 7.47 -3.06
N ASP A 10 -4.98 8.08 -2.13
CA ASP A 10 -3.74 8.76 -2.50
C ASP A 10 -2.68 7.74 -2.92
N GLY A 11 -1.86 8.12 -3.89
CA GLY A 11 -0.81 7.26 -4.41
C GLY A 11 0.26 8.05 -5.14
N LEU A 12 1.36 7.38 -5.50
CA LEU A 12 2.43 8.01 -6.26
C LEU A 12 2.38 7.57 -7.71
N LEU A 13 2.46 8.54 -8.63
CA LEU A 13 2.74 8.27 -10.03
C LEU A 13 4.26 8.15 -10.22
N VAL A 14 4.73 6.94 -10.52
CA VAL A 14 6.13 6.67 -10.83
C VAL A 14 6.30 6.60 -12.34
N VAL A 15 7.16 7.46 -12.87
CA VAL A 15 7.49 7.48 -14.31
C VAL A 15 8.82 6.76 -14.51
N ASP A 16 8.82 5.78 -15.41
CA ASP A 16 10.00 5.01 -15.77
C ASP A 16 10.00 4.69 -17.28
N ARG A 17 11.09 4.11 -17.77
CA ARG A 17 11.23 3.67 -19.15
C ARG A 17 10.33 2.48 -19.44
N ALA A 18 9.73 2.46 -20.64
CA ALA A 18 8.87 1.36 -21.08
C ALA A 18 9.58 -0.02 -21.07
N GLU A 19 10.91 -0.05 -21.25
CA GLU A 19 11.72 -1.27 -21.17
C GLU A 19 11.69 -1.95 -19.79
N ASN A 20 11.48 -1.19 -18.71
CA ASN A 20 11.41 -1.71 -17.35
C ASN A 20 10.04 -2.31 -17.00
N LEU A 21 9.02 -2.09 -17.84
CA LEU A 21 7.66 -2.54 -17.57
C LEU A 21 7.56 -4.06 -17.37
N ALA A 22 8.33 -4.84 -18.13
CA ALA A 22 8.36 -6.30 -17.99
C ALA A 22 8.91 -6.75 -16.62
N ALA A 23 9.85 -6.01 -16.03
CA ALA A 23 10.36 -6.30 -14.69
C ALA A 23 9.32 -5.97 -13.60
N VAL A 24 8.51 -4.94 -13.81
CA VAL A 24 7.36 -4.64 -12.94
C VAL A 24 6.30 -5.74 -13.06
N ASP A 25 5.98 -6.18 -14.28
CA ASP A 25 5.05 -7.29 -14.51
C ASP A 25 5.49 -8.57 -13.79
N GLN A 26 6.77 -8.92 -13.85
CA GLN A 26 7.32 -10.08 -13.14
C GLN A 26 7.19 -9.95 -11.63
N ARG A 27 7.48 -8.77 -11.08
CA ARG A 27 7.36 -8.50 -9.64
C ARG A 27 5.90 -8.58 -9.18
N GLU A 28 4.97 -8.14 -10.02
CA GLU A 28 3.55 -8.04 -9.72
C GLU A 28 2.73 -9.18 -10.36
N GLU A 29 3.35 -10.34 -10.63
CA GLU A 29 2.76 -11.47 -11.39
C GLU A 29 1.43 -11.99 -10.81
N ARG A 30 1.16 -11.72 -9.52
CA ARG A 30 -0.05 -12.11 -8.80
C ARG A 30 -1.20 -11.11 -8.96
N TYR A 31 -0.93 -9.97 -9.58
CA TYR A 31 -1.86 -8.87 -9.78
C TYR A 31 -2.20 -8.72 -11.26
N ARG A 32 -3.40 -8.21 -11.53
CA ARG A 32 -3.81 -7.84 -12.88
C ARG A 32 -3.32 -6.44 -13.20
N ARG A 33 -2.56 -6.28 -14.28
CA ARG A 33 -2.23 -4.96 -14.83
C ARG A 33 -3.45 -4.35 -15.51
N VAL A 34 -3.79 -3.13 -15.11
CA VAL A 34 -4.92 -2.35 -15.62
C VAL A 34 -4.37 -1.09 -16.26
N SER A 35 -4.87 -0.76 -17.44
CA SER A 35 -4.57 0.53 -18.07
C SER A 35 -5.49 1.61 -17.49
N LEU A 36 -4.91 2.75 -17.15
CA LEU A 36 -5.64 3.93 -16.69
C LEU A 36 -5.68 4.99 -17.79
N THR A 37 -6.68 5.84 -17.71
CA THR A 37 -6.81 7.08 -18.48
C THR A 37 -6.50 8.29 -17.59
N PRO A 38 -6.15 9.46 -18.16
CA PRO A 38 -5.92 10.65 -17.36
C PRO A 38 -7.12 11.08 -16.50
N SER A 39 -8.35 10.71 -16.88
CA SER A 39 -9.55 10.97 -16.07
C SER A 39 -9.69 10.06 -14.86
N ASP A 40 -8.91 8.97 -14.76
CA ASP A 40 -8.90 8.08 -13.59
C ASP A 40 -7.98 8.60 -12.46
N LEU A 41 -7.28 9.73 -12.66
CA LEU A 41 -6.29 10.27 -11.74
C LEU A 41 -6.52 11.76 -11.45
N GLU A 42 -6.34 12.15 -10.20
CA GLU A 42 -6.18 13.54 -9.79
C GLU A 42 -4.69 13.80 -9.49
N LEU A 43 -4.03 14.63 -10.30
CA LEU A 43 -2.62 14.93 -10.14
C LEU A 43 -2.43 16.25 -9.39
N SER A 44 -1.65 16.22 -8.30
CA SER A 44 -1.32 17.39 -7.48
C SER A 44 -0.41 18.41 -8.19
N ALA A 45 0.25 17.99 -9.27
CA ALA A 45 1.08 18.83 -10.12
C ALA A 45 0.58 18.82 -11.56
N GLU A 46 0.83 19.90 -12.29
CA GLU A 46 0.51 20.08 -13.71
C GLU A 46 1.41 19.24 -14.62
N THR A 47 1.78 18.03 -14.23
CA THR A 47 2.66 17.18 -15.03
C THR A 47 1.83 16.46 -16.09
N ARG A 48 1.63 17.14 -17.22
CA ARG A 48 1.04 16.54 -18.42
C ARG A 48 2.07 15.62 -19.08
N HIS A 49 2.07 14.35 -18.72
CA HIS A 49 2.84 13.33 -19.43
C HIS A 49 2.08 12.88 -20.69
N ALA A 50 1.98 13.79 -21.67
CA ALA A 50 1.37 13.48 -22.96
C ALA A 50 2.14 12.33 -23.63
N GLY A 51 1.48 11.19 -23.84
CA GLY A 51 2.04 10.04 -24.56
C GLY A 51 2.57 8.89 -23.69
N CYS A 52 2.48 8.96 -22.36
CA CYS A 52 2.80 7.82 -21.49
C CYS A 52 1.57 6.92 -21.30
N SER A 53 1.78 5.60 -21.37
CA SER A 53 0.77 4.65 -20.89
C SER A 53 0.75 4.62 -19.37
N LEU A 54 -0.44 4.66 -18.78
CA LEU A 54 -0.64 4.64 -17.33
C LEU A 54 -1.13 3.25 -16.90
N TYR A 55 -0.54 2.72 -15.83
CA TYR A 55 -0.88 1.40 -15.32
C TYR A 55 -1.00 1.36 -13.81
N VAL A 56 -1.91 0.51 -13.32
CA VAL A 56 -2.00 0.09 -11.91
C VAL A 56 -2.13 -1.42 -11.85
N TYR A 57 -1.65 -2.03 -10.77
CA TYR A 57 -1.76 -3.48 -10.52
C TYR A 57 -2.80 -3.71 -9.43
N GLU A 58 -3.86 -4.44 -9.77
CA GLU A 58 -4.97 -4.73 -8.85
C GLU A 58 -5.09 -6.21 -8.53
N ALA A 59 -5.41 -6.54 -7.27
CA ALA A 59 -5.62 -7.91 -6.85
C ALA A 59 -6.97 -8.42 -7.39
N SER A 60 -6.96 -9.62 -8.01
CA SER A 60 -8.17 -10.28 -8.47
C SER A 60 -9.17 -10.52 -7.32
N ALA A 61 -10.46 -10.31 -7.59
CA ALA A 61 -11.53 -10.47 -6.59
C ALA A 61 -11.76 -11.94 -6.14
N ASP A 62 -11.17 -12.91 -6.84
CA ASP A 62 -11.45 -14.34 -6.67
C ASP A 62 -10.78 -15.00 -5.44
N GLN A 63 -10.13 -14.22 -4.57
CA GLN A 63 -9.44 -14.72 -3.37
C GLN A 63 -10.29 -14.56 -2.08
N ALA A 64 -11.61 -14.55 -2.19
CA ALA A 64 -12.55 -14.14 -1.15
C ALA A 64 -12.69 -15.08 0.08
N SER A 65 -11.79 -16.04 0.31
CA SER A 65 -11.94 -17.02 1.41
C SER A 65 -10.74 -17.20 2.33
N VAL A 66 -9.63 -16.48 2.12
CA VAL A 66 -8.46 -16.59 3.00
C VAL A 66 -8.47 -15.41 3.96
N ARG A 67 -8.44 -15.70 5.28
CA ARG A 67 -8.09 -14.70 6.29
C ARG A 67 -6.73 -14.14 5.92
N LEU A 68 -6.70 -12.90 5.45
CA LEU A 68 -5.45 -12.25 5.06
C LEU A 68 -4.65 -11.95 6.33
N GLU A 69 -3.39 -12.37 6.32
CA GLU A 69 -2.41 -11.98 7.32
C GLU A 69 -1.51 -10.92 6.70
N ILE A 70 -1.29 -9.83 7.43
CA ILE A 70 -0.44 -8.72 7.03
C ILE A 70 0.80 -8.74 7.92
N ILE A 71 1.99 -8.81 7.33
CA ILE A 71 3.23 -8.68 8.11
C ILE A 71 3.48 -7.20 8.46
N GLN A 72 3.82 -6.94 9.72
CA GLN A 72 4.01 -5.59 10.25
C GLN A 72 5.07 -4.80 9.48
N SER A 73 6.16 -5.45 9.07
CA SER A 73 7.26 -4.83 8.32
C SER A 73 6.83 -4.31 6.94
N TYR A 74 5.82 -4.91 6.32
CA TYR A 74 5.19 -4.40 5.10
C TYR A 74 4.32 -3.19 5.41
N LEU A 75 3.49 -3.28 6.45
CA LEU A 75 2.62 -2.20 6.86
C LEU A 75 3.42 -0.95 7.28
N ASP A 76 4.52 -1.12 8.01
CA ASP A 76 5.44 -0.05 8.38
C ASP A 76 6.00 0.67 7.14
N ALA A 77 6.38 -0.07 6.09
CA ALA A 77 6.87 0.51 4.85
C ALA A 77 5.79 1.34 4.13
N VAL A 78 4.54 0.86 4.12
CA VAL A 78 3.40 1.59 3.56
C VAL A 78 3.11 2.86 4.36
N LEU A 79 2.96 2.73 5.69
CA LEU A 79 2.64 3.85 6.57
C LEU A 79 3.74 4.91 6.57
N GLN A 80 5.02 4.52 6.52
CA GLN A 80 6.13 5.47 6.40
C GLN A 80 6.11 6.21 5.06
N GLY A 81 5.75 5.53 3.96
CA GLY A 81 5.53 6.19 2.67
C GLY A 81 4.44 7.26 2.74
N PHE A 82 3.27 6.90 3.29
CA PHE A 82 2.19 7.87 3.50
C PHE A 82 2.57 9.02 4.43
N LEU A 83 3.30 8.73 5.51
CA LEU A 83 3.75 9.76 6.45
C LEU A 83 4.68 10.78 5.78
N ARG A 84 5.59 10.32 4.93
CA ARG A 84 6.55 11.18 4.22
C ARG A 84 5.90 12.03 3.15
N GLU A 85 5.02 11.45 2.34
CA GLU A 85 4.43 12.13 1.18
C GLU A 85 3.20 12.98 1.55
N TYR A 86 2.43 12.55 2.55
CA TYR A 86 1.12 13.14 2.88
C TYR A 86 0.98 13.54 4.36
N GLY A 87 2.03 13.36 5.17
CA GLY A 87 1.99 13.65 6.60
C GLY A 87 1.04 12.75 7.39
N ARG A 88 0.84 13.08 8.67
CA ARG A 88 -0.07 12.32 9.56
C ARG A 88 -1.51 12.30 9.06
N ALA A 89 -1.97 13.41 8.46
CA ALA A 89 -3.32 13.49 7.89
C ALA A 89 -3.53 12.48 6.75
N GLY A 90 -2.50 12.22 5.94
CA GLY A 90 -2.54 11.18 4.91
C GLY A 90 -2.57 9.77 5.49
N VAL A 91 -1.76 9.50 6.51
CA VAL A 91 -1.77 8.21 7.22
C VAL A 91 -3.15 7.93 7.84
N GLU A 92 -3.71 8.90 8.56
CA GLU A 92 -5.03 8.77 9.19
C GLU A 92 -6.14 8.56 8.15
N ARG A 93 -6.08 9.27 7.03
CA ARG A 93 -7.01 9.09 5.90
C ARG A 93 -6.89 7.70 5.31
N PHE A 94 -5.68 7.26 4.97
CA PHE A 94 -5.40 5.93 4.43
C PHE A 94 -5.98 4.83 5.31
N VAL A 95 -5.70 4.86 6.62
CA VAL A 95 -6.18 3.84 7.56
C VAL A 95 -7.70 3.92 7.80
N ARG A 96 -8.31 5.10 7.68
CA ARG A 96 -9.77 5.27 7.83
C ARG A 96 -10.55 4.78 6.62
N GLU A 97 -10.04 5.03 5.42
CA GLU A 97 -10.78 4.82 4.16
C GLU A 97 -10.42 3.49 3.47
N THR A 98 -9.41 2.79 3.97
CA THR A 98 -9.02 1.46 3.47
C THR A 98 -9.71 0.36 4.29
N GLU A 99 -10.50 -0.48 3.61
CA GLU A 99 -11.04 -1.71 4.18
C GLU A 99 -9.95 -2.79 4.36
N GLY A 100 -10.21 -3.83 5.15
CA GLY A 100 -9.25 -4.95 5.35
C GLY A 100 -8.35 -4.82 6.57
N PHE A 101 -8.53 -3.78 7.39
CA PHE A 101 -7.87 -3.63 8.70
C PHE A 101 -8.45 -4.58 9.78
N ASP A 102 -9.44 -5.40 9.44
CA ASP A 102 -9.90 -6.54 10.25
C ASP A 102 -8.98 -7.77 10.15
N ALA A 103 -7.98 -7.73 9.26
CA ALA A 103 -6.93 -8.74 9.11
C ALA A 103 -6.10 -8.94 10.39
N THR A 104 -5.40 -10.07 10.46
CA THR A 104 -4.37 -10.30 11.48
C THR A 104 -3.09 -9.59 11.08
N VAL A 105 -2.49 -8.81 11.98
CA VAL A 105 -1.13 -8.30 11.78
C VAL A 105 -0.13 -9.18 12.50
N ILE A 106 0.88 -9.66 11.76
CA ILE A 106 1.99 -10.46 12.26
C ILE A 106 3.13 -9.54 12.66
N ALA A 107 3.52 -9.55 13.94
CA ALA A 107 4.52 -8.66 14.52
C ALA A 107 5.96 -9.06 14.16
N ASP A 108 6.36 -8.92 12.89
CA ASP A 108 7.66 -9.35 12.38
C ASP A 108 8.73 -8.24 12.35
N ARG A 109 8.45 -7.02 12.82
CA ARG A 109 9.38 -5.87 12.72
C ARG A 109 10.80 -6.17 13.21
N LYS A 110 10.95 -6.99 14.26
CA LYS A 110 12.27 -7.37 14.81
C LYS A 110 13.07 -8.34 13.92
N THR A 111 12.40 -9.05 13.02
CA THR A 111 13.01 -9.99 12.07
C THR A 111 12.18 -9.95 10.78
N PRO A 112 12.30 -8.85 10.02
CA PRO A 112 11.35 -8.54 8.97
C PRO A 112 11.38 -9.60 7.86
N GLY A 113 10.21 -10.12 7.52
CA GLY A 113 10.01 -10.97 6.34
C GLY A 113 9.84 -10.16 5.05
N TYR A 114 9.46 -8.88 5.15
CA TYR A 114 9.31 -8.03 3.99
C TYR A 114 10.68 -7.63 3.40
N PRO A 115 10.98 -7.93 2.11
CA PRO A 115 12.29 -7.67 1.53
C PRO A 115 12.70 -6.20 1.48
N ARG A 116 11.72 -5.28 1.60
CA ARG A 116 11.92 -3.83 1.58
C ARG A 116 11.51 -3.18 2.90
N ALA A 117 11.68 -3.90 4.01
CA ALA A 117 11.43 -3.36 5.33
C ALA A 117 12.22 -2.06 5.55
N VAL A 118 11.57 -1.09 6.18
CA VAL A 118 12.12 0.23 6.43
C VAL A 118 12.66 0.32 7.86
N ARG A 119 13.60 1.24 8.07
CA ARG A 119 13.97 1.66 9.43
C ARG A 119 13.05 2.80 9.84
N LEU A 120 12.47 2.68 11.02
CA LEU A 120 11.62 3.71 11.62
C LEU A 120 12.42 4.48 12.67
N GLU A 121 12.17 5.77 12.76
CA GLU A 121 12.55 6.55 13.94
C GLU A 121 11.63 6.19 15.11
N ALA A 122 12.07 6.45 16.34
CA ALA A 122 11.35 6.01 17.54
C ALA A 122 9.93 6.62 17.65
N ASP A 123 9.74 7.83 17.14
CA ASP A 123 8.44 8.51 17.11
C ASP A 123 7.52 7.96 16.01
N GLU A 124 8.08 7.60 14.84
CA GLU A 124 7.35 6.88 13.78
C GLU A 124 6.87 5.51 14.27
N GLU A 125 7.75 4.74 14.92
CA GLU A 125 7.43 3.43 15.48
C GLU A 125 6.30 3.52 16.51
N ALA A 126 6.43 4.42 17.49
CA ALA A 126 5.41 4.61 18.51
C ALA A 126 4.06 5.06 17.93
N TYR A 127 4.09 5.92 16.91
CA TYR A 127 2.88 6.38 16.22
C TYR A 127 2.19 5.23 15.46
N PHE A 128 2.94 4.44 14.69
CA PHE A 128 2.38 3.33 13.93
C PHE A 128 1.86 2.23 14.84
N ASP A 129 2.54 1.92 15.94
CA ASP A 129 2.06 0.93 16.91
C ASP A 129 0.74 1.36 17.55
N ALA A 130 0.63 2.63 17.97
CA ALA A 130 -0.63 3.16 18.51
C ALA A 130 -1.78 3.09 17.49
N LEU A 131 -1.50 3.40 16.22
CA LEU A 131 -2.46 3.35 15.12
C LEU A 131 -2.91 1.91 14.83
N ILE A 132 -1.97 0.97 14.76
CA ILE A 132 -2.23 -0.44 14.50
C ILE A 132 -3.06 -1.04 15.64
N MET A 133 -2.69 -0.78 16.90
CA MET A 133 -3.42 -1.28 18.07
C MET A 133 -4.86 -0.75 18.14
N GLN A 134 -5.13 0.43 17.60
CA GLN A 134 -6.48 0.99 17.55
C GLN A 134 -7.35 0.33 16.47
N LYS A 135 -6.76 -0.11 15.36
CA LYS A 135 -7.49 -0.45 14.13
C LYS A 135 -7.58 -1.94 13.83
N PHE A 136 -6.60 -2.72 14.26
CA PHE A 136 -6.58 -4.16 13.98
C PHE A 136 -7.23 -4.95 15.12
N SER A 137 -8.09 -5.89 14.73
CA SER A 137 -8.81 -6.78 15.67
C SER A 137 -7.88 -7.79 16.36
N TYR A 138 -6.77 -8.17 15.71
CA TYR A 138 -5.83 -9.15 16.23
C TYR A 138 -4.39 -8.84 15.83
N PHE A 139 -3.51 -8.74 16.83
CA PHE A 139 -2.08 -8.53 16.67
C PHE A 139 -1.32 -9.75 17.20
N ALA A 140 -0.74 -10.54 16.29
CA ALA A 140 -0.12 -11.82 16.60
C ALA A 140 1.40 -11.67 16.75
N PRO A 141 2.01 -12.17 17.84
CA PRO A 141 3.46 -12.24 17.92
C PRO A 141 4.02 -13.14 16.82
N PHE A 142 5.05 -12.68 16.12
CA PHE A 142 5.72 -13.50 15.12
C PHE A 142 6.54 -14.61 15.80
N VAL A 143 6.14 -15.87 15.59
CA VAL A 143 6.88 -17.05 16.04
C VAL A 143 7.33 -17.80 14.79
N ARG A 144 8.64 -18.04 14.68
CA ARG A 144 9.26 -18.81 13.59
C ARG A 144 8.89 -20.29 13.64
#